data_AF-A0A8J7EUT9-F1
#
_entry.id   AF-A0A8J7EUT9-F1
#
_cell.length_a   1.000
_cell.length_b   1.000
_cell.length_c   1.000
_cell.angle_alpha   90.00
_cell.angle_beta   90.00
_cell.angle_gamma   90.00
#
_symmetry.space_group_name_H-M   'P 1'
#
loop_
_entity.id
_entity.type
_entity.pdbx_description
1 polymer ?
#
loop_
_entity_poly.entity_id
_entity_poly.type
_entity_poly.pdbx_seq_one_letter_code
_entity_poly.pdbx_strand_id
1 'polypeptide(L)'
;MRSYYQLDKVCSAEQAIRITQVRPIDQSKFSHQIFLKIAQNVNWLLNQHDVELTSELVQRRYQSLLFNKGLTTYLGKLRVKKLLEAIQDYYPGQLLKSLQCEIGESTHSNWVLRTLRPSSAFQNPLYHLLIIFFLGYNISDFLQVSAEIKPFGNSPWPCLNPACQHFLKRVIQKCQVVQNTYGNAKGIFCCNCGFTYSRVGPDRSEEDRFRFISVEEYGRVWDSSLQKMWRNSEITLKEMADFLKVDSQTIKRQATRLELDFPRQSKGVEVLELSTSIKSSKVFSPPSAQEYRSEWLTIRELNPDLGRTALLQQFGRVYSWLYKHDKEWLNEHLPTVRKRDFSSSSNWNEKDAALKISIEEAAKRLKDSIGRPIRVTARAISIEVGNTRLRQNIQRLPLANQALVSSVESREDFFIRRVYWASDCFRQEGIHPTYRQIACRAGIRPHTETLESVQKAITVALQSFTPQNI
;
A
#
# COMPACT_ATOMS: atom_id res chain seq x y z
N MET A 1 6.92 32.72 33.61
CA MET A 1 5.75 32.70 34.52
C MET A 1 4.55 32.21 33.74
N ARG A 2 3.97 31.08 34.16
CA ARG A 2 2.74 30.50 33.60
C ARG A 2 1.58 31.44 33.93
N SER A 3 0.87 31.99 32.94
CA SER A 3 -0.37 32.70 33.22
C SER A 3 -1.48 31.68 33.48
N TYR A 4 -2.11 31.87 34.64
CA TYR A 4 -3.21 31.10 35.17
C TYR A 4 -4.33 30.90 34.15
N TYR A 5 -4.75 29.64 33.97
CA TYR A 5 -6.13 29.35 33.59
C TYR A 5 -7.02 29.96 34.68
N GLN A 6 -7.96 30.81 34.28
CA GLN A 6 -9.10 31.15 35.13
C GLN A 6 -9.79 29.85 35.52
N LEU A 7 -9.67 29.49 36.80
CA LEU A 7 -10.50 28.50 37.47
C LEU A 7 -11.92 29.08 37.56
N ASP A 8 -12.63 29.13 36.44
CA ASP A 8 -14.06 29.34 36.44
C ASP A 8 -14.71 28.12 37.09
N LYS A 9 -15.10 28.31 38.36
CA LYS A 9 -15.98 27.47 39.20
C LYS A 9 -15.85 25.96 38.96
N VAL A 10 -14.96 25.34 39.74
CA VAL A 10 -15.07 23.91 40.03
C VAL A 10 -16.40 23.72 40.79
N CYS A 11 -17.36 23.02 40.19
CA CYS A 11 -18.61 22.62 40.83
C CYS A 11 -18.57 21.11 41.10
N SER A 12 -19.28 20.65 42.13
CA SER A 12 -19.43 19.21 42.35
C SER A 12 -20.18 18.58 41.17
N ALA A 13 -19.92 17.30 40.88
CA ALA A 13 -20.63 16.58 39.83
C ALA A 13 -22.15 16.68 40.03
N GLU A 14 -22.61 16.59 41.27
CA GLU A 14 -24.01 16.77 41.70
C GLU A 14 -24.59 18.13 41.33
N GLN A 15 -23.80 19.21 41.46
CA GLN A 15 -24.21 20.57 41.06
C GLN A 15 -24.20 20.79 39.53
N ALA A 16 -23.41 19.99 38.79
CA ALA A 16 -23.35 20.03 37.33
C ALA A 16 -24.37 19.11 36.65
N ILE A 17 -24.90 18.11 37.37
CA ILE A 17 -25.91 17.18 36.86
C ILE A 17 -27.20 17.95 36.63
N ARG A 18 -27.47 18.29 35.37
CA ARG A 18 -28.78 18.75 34.94
C ARG A 18 -29.68 17.53 34.85
N ILE A 19 -30.83 17.57 35.51
CA ILE A 19 -31.90 16.60 35.27
C ILE A 19 -32.34 16.77 33.82
N THR A 20 -31.84 15.90 32.94
CA THR A 20 -32.19 15.88 31.53
C THR A 20 -33.41 14.99 31.33
N GLN A 21 -34.36 15.46 30.51
CA GLN A 21 -35.46 14.60 30.08
C GLN A 21 -34.92 13.38 29.33
N VAL A 22 -35.43 12.20 29.70
CA VAL A 22 -35.09 10.94 29.04
C VAL A 22 -35.49 11.06 27.56
N ARG A 23 -34.50 10.88 26.67
CA ARG A 23 -34.74 10.89 25.23
C ARG A 23 -35.06 9.48 24.75
N PRO A 24 -36.11 9.28 23.93
CA PRO A 24 -36.42 7.96 23.39
C PRO A 24 -35.30 7.48 22.46
N ILE A 25 -34.93 6.21 22.59
CA ILE A 25 -33.89 5.56 21.78
C ILE A 25 -34.56 4.86 20.60
N ASP A 26 -34.39 5.42 19.41
CA ASP A 26 -34.65 4.74 18.14
C ASP A 26 -33.52 3.72 17.80
N GLN A 27 -33.80 2.42 17.98
CA GLN A 27 -32.84 1.35 17.68
C GLN A 27 -32.54 1.15 16.20
N SER A 28 -33.32 1.73 15.29
CA SER A 28 -33.01 1.68 13.85
C SER A 28 -31.82 2.58 13.47
N LYS A 29 -31.52 3.58 14.31
CA LYS A 29 -30.42 4.53 14.08
C LYS A 29 -29.11 4.02 14.68
N PHE A 30 -28.09 3.89 13.84
CA PHE A 30 -26.74 3.50 14.27
C PHE A 30 -26.17 4.38 15.41
N SER A 31 -26.36 5.70 15.34
CA SER A 31 -25.90 6.63 16.39
C SER A 31 -26.53 6.33 17.76
N HIS A 32 -27.81 6.01 17.79
CA HIS A 32 -28.55 5.65 18.99
C HIS A 32 -28.09 4.29 19.55
N GLN A 33 -27.81 3.32 18.68
CA GLN A 33 -27.21 2.05 19.09
C GLN A 33 -25.86 2.27 19.77
N ILE A 34 -25.01 3.14 19.21
CA ILE A 34 -23.72 3.49 19.83
C ILE A 34 -23.91 4.18 21.18
N PHE A 35 -24.83 5.15 21.31
CA PHE A 35 -25.10 5.81 22.60
C PHE A 35 -25.58 4.83 23.66
N LEU A 36 -26.50 3.92 23.30
CA LEU A 36 -26.96 2.88 24.20
C LEU A 36 -25.81 1.95 24.62
N LYS A 37 -24.96 1.56 23.67
CA LYS A 37 -23.78 0.73 23.93
C LYS A 37 -22.80 1.42 24.88
N ILE A 38 -22.54 2.72 24.69
CA ILE A 38 -21.72 3.52 25.61
C ILE A 38 -22.35 3.49 27.01
N ALA A 39 -23.63 3.84 27.14
CA ALA A 39 -24.31 3.91 28.43
C ALA A 39 -24.27 2.57 29.20
N GLN A 40 -24.55 1.46 28.50
CA GLN A 40 -24.50 0.11 29.08
C GLN A 40 -23.09 -0.27 29.56
N ASN A 41 -22.06 0.00 28.75
CA ASN A 41 -20.69 -0.35 29.09
C ASN A 41 -20.11 0.55 30.19
N VAL A 42 -20.51 1.83 30.23
CA VAL A 42 -20.16 2.75 31.33
C VAL A 42 -20.84 2.29 32.62
N ASN A 43 -22.13 1.95 32.59
CA ASN A 43 -22.83 1.41 33.75
C ASN A 43 -22.17 0.12 34.25
N TRP A 44 -21.79 -0.78 33.34
CA TRP A 44 -21.06 -1.99 33.72
C TRP A 44 -19.73 -1.67 34.41
N LEU A 45 -18.93 -0.77 33.82
CA LEU A 45 -17.63 -0.34 34.37
C LEU A 45 -17.74 0.27 35.77
N LEU A 46 -18.75 1.12 36.00
CA LEU A 46 -18.98 1.76 37.30
C LEU A 46 -19.37 0.76 38.40
N ASN A 47 -19.91 -0.41 38.02
CA ASN A 47 -20.29 -1.49 38.92
C ASN A 47 -19.20 -2.56 39.08
N GLN A 48 -17.97 -2.31 38.61
CA GLN A 48 -16.84 -3.22 38.82
C GLN A 48 -16.00 -2.77 40.01
N HIS A 49 -15.72 -3.68 40.94
CA HIS A 49 -14.95 -3.39 42.17
C HIS A 49 -13.52 -3.98 42.16
N ASP A 50 -13.27 -5.06 41.39
CA ASP A 50 -12.02 -5.83 41.47
C ASP A 50 -11.29 -6.01 40.12
N VAL A 51 -11.50 -5.10 39.16
CA VAL A 51 -10.85 -5.22 37.84
C VAL A 51 -9.48 -4.55 37.85
N GLU A 52 -8.43 -5.34 38.07
CA GLU A 52 -7.05 -4.89 37.89
C GLU A 52 -6.70 -4.76 36.39
N LEU A 53 -6.58 -3.51 35.92
CA LEU A 53 -6.22 -3.18 34.55
C LEU A 53 -4.95 -2.35 34.52
N THR A 54 -3.85 -2.96 34.08
CA THR A 54 -2.64 -2.23 33.75
C THR A 54 -2.74 -1.63 32.35
N SER A 55 -2.18 -0.43 32.18
CA SER A 55 -2.07 0.21 30.86
C SER A 55 -1.35 -0.69 29.85
N GLU A 56 -0.35 -1.46 30.30
CA GLU A 56 0.37 -2.41 29.45
C GLU A 56 -0.54 -3.53 28.93
N LEU A 57 -1.38 -4.13 29.78
CA LEU A 57 -2.27 -5.21 29.38
C LEU A 57 -3.31 -4.72 28.36
N VAL A 58 -3.91 -3.55 28.60
CA VAL A 58 -4.85 -2.91 27.67
C VAL A 58 -4.17 -2.64 26.32
N GLN A 59 -2.95 -2.11 26.35
CA GLN A 59 -2.19 -1.82 25.15
C GLN A 59 -1.86 -3.09 24.35
N ARG A 60 -1.47 -4.18 25.01
CA ARG A 60 -1.21 -5.46 24.34
C ARG A 60 -2.48 -6.05 23.71
N ARG A 61 -3.63 -5.94 24.38
CA ARG A 61 -4.93 -6.34 23.80
C ARG A 61 -5.27 -5.54 22.56
N TYR A 62 -5.08 -4.22 22.57
CA TYR A 62 -5.25 -3.41 21.36
C TYR A 62 -4.30 -3.84 20.26
N GLN A 63 -3.02 -4.07 20.56
CA GLN A 63 -2.05 -4.53 19.58
C GLN A 63 -2.47 -5.86 18.93
N SER A 64 -2.92 -6.83 19.71
CA SER A 64 -3.42 -8.12 19.22
C SER A 64 -4.62 -7.96 18.28
N LEU A 65 -5.63 -7.20 18.70
CA LEU A 65 -6.85 -6.98 17.90
C LEU A 65 -6.57 -6.17 16.62
N LEU A 66 -5.75 -5.13 16.71
CA LEU A 66 -5.36 -4.32 15.55
C LEU A 66 -4.50 -5.12 14.57
N PHE A 67 -3.65 -6.02 15.07
CA PHE A 67 -2.85 -6.90 14.23
C PHE A 67 -3.74 -7.86 13.44
N ASN A 68 -4.73 -8.48 14.09
CA ASN A 68 -5.69 -9.38 13.43
C ASN A 68 -6.54 -8.64 12.37
N LYS A 69 -6.84 -7.35 12.57
CA LYS A 69 -7.50 -6.50 11.56
C LYS A 69 -6.54 -5.93 10.49
N GLY A 70 -5.24 -6.22 10.55
CA GLY A 70 -4.24 -5.71 9.60
C GLY A 70 -3.98 -4.20 9.71
N LEU A 71 -4.26 -3.61 10.87
CA LEU A 71 -4.10 -2.18 11.18
C LEU A 71 -2.77 -1.85 11.86
N THR A 72 -2.02 -2.86 12.28
CA THR A 72 -0.63 -2.75 12.76
C THR A 72 0.31 -3.62 11.93
N THR A 73 1.61 -3.38 12.06
CA THR A 73 2.64 -4.36 11.69
C THR A 73 2.80 -5.40 12.80
N TYR A 74 3.50 -6.51 12.54
CA TYR A 74 3.81 -7.52 13.56
C TYR A 74 4.55 -6.91 14.76
N LEU A 75 5.47 -5.97 14.53
CA LEU A 75 6.16 -5.23 15.59
C LEU A 75 5.31 -4.11 16.26
N GLY A 76 4.01 -4.05 15.98
CA GLY A 76 3.08 -3.12 16.63
C GLY A 76 3.05 -1.70 16.06
N LYS A 77 3.70 -1.42 14.92
CA LYS A 77 3.63 -0.09 14.28
C LYS A 77 2.26 0.12 13.66
N LEU A 78 1.58 1.20 14.04
CA LEU A 78 0.26 1.55 13.50
C LEU A 78 0.33 1.93 12.01
N ARG A 79 -0.56 1.36 11.21
CA ARG A 79 -0.83 1.78 9.82
C ARG A 79 -1.80 2.96 9.84
N VAL A 80 -1.32 4.12 10.31
CA VAL A 80 -2.11 5.31 10.66
C VAL A 80 -3.19 5.65 9.63
N LYS A 81 -2.84 5.74 8.35
CA LYS A 81 -3.80 6.06 7.28
C LYS A 81 -4.97 5.07 7.26
N LYS A 82 -4.68 3.77 7.16
CA LYS A 82 -5.70 2.70 7.15
C LYS A 82 -6.55 2.68 8.41
N LEU A 83 -5.94 2.94 9.56
CA LEU A 83 -6.63 2.97 10.85
C LEU A 83 -7.64 4.12 10.93
N LEU A 84 -7.22 5.33 10.56
CA LEU A 84 -8.09 6.50 10.61
C LEU A 84 -9.23 6.39 9.59
N GLU A 85 -8.94 5.92 8.38
CA GLU A 85 -9.95 5.61 7.36
C GLU A 85 -10.97 4.60 7.91
N ALA A 86 -10.51 3.46 8.44
CA ALA A 86 -11.42 2.44 8.98
C ALA A 86 -12.30 2.93 10.14
N ILE A 87 -11.77 3.81 11.00
CA ILE A 87 -12.56 4.39 12.11
C ILE A 87 -13.57 5.42 11.59
N GLN A 88 -13.20 6.24 10.61
CA GLN A 88 -14.10 7.21 9.97
C GLN A 88 -15.22 6.52 9.18
N ASP A 89 -14.91 5.39 8.54
CA ASP A 89 -15.89 4.55 7.86
C ASP A 89 -16.87 3.91 8.86
N TYR A 90 -16.39 3.55 10.05
CA TYR A 90 -17.22 2.94 11.09
C TYR A 90 -18.07 3.95 11.88
N TYR A 91 -17.56 5.16 12.14
CA TYR A 91 -18.26 6.20 12.89
C TYR A 91 -18.61 7.39 12.00
N PRO A 92 -19.91 7.64 11.71
CA PRO A 92 -20.34 8.82 10.97
C PRO A 92 -19.84 10.11 11.62
N GLY A 93 -19.39 11.09 10.82
CA GLY A 93 -18.83 12.35 11.35
C GLY A 93 -19.79 13.11 12.29
N GLN A 94 -21.10 13.07 12.02
CA GLN A 94 -22.12 13.67 12.89
C GLN A 94 -22.17 13.02 14.29
N LEU A 95 -21.95 11.71 14.39
CA LEU A 95 -21.90 11.00 15.65
C LEU A 95 -20.68 11.46 16.47
N LEU A 96 -19.50 11.50 15.85
CA LEU A 96 -18.28 11.98 16.51
C LEU A 96 -18.41 13.45 16.96
N LYS A 97 -19.05 14.30 16.15
CA LYS A 97 -19.35 15.69 16.50
C LYS A 97 -20.27 15.78 17.71
N SER A 98 -21.32 14.96 17.78
CA SER A 98 -22.26 14.94 18.91
C SER A 98 -21.60 14.49 20.24
N LEU A 99 -20.61 13.61 20.15
CA LEU A 99 -19.78 13.16 21.27
C LEU A 99 -18.60 14.09 21.56
N GLN A 100 -18.46 15.18 20.81
CA GLN A 100 -17.34 16.13 20.88
C GLN A 100 -15.97 15.45 20.73
N CYS A 101 -15.90 14.40 19.90
CA CYS A 101 -14.72 13.58 19.68
C CYS A 101 -14.35 13.48 18.19
N GLU A 102 -14.44 14.60 17.47
CA GLU A 102 -14.02 14.69 16.07
C GLU A 102 -12.53 14.31 15.94
N ILE A 103 -12.19 13.61 14.85
CA ILE A 103 -10.83 13.16 14.61
C ILE A 103 -10.03 14.33 14.03
N GLY A 104 -9.14 14.91 14.83
CA GLY A 104 -8.29 16.01 14.39
C GLY A 104 -7.26 15.60 13.33
N GLU A 105 -6.95 16.54 12.43
CA GLU A 105 -5.95 16.37 11.35
C GLU A 105 -4.50 16.25 11.87
N SER A 106 -4.22 16.76 13.08
CA SER A 106 -2.89 16.73 13.68
C SER A 106 -2.72 15.57 14.65
N THR A 107 -1.50 15.03 14.79
CA THR A 107 -1.19 13.96 15.74
C THR A 107 -1.48 14.33 17.19
N HIS A 108 -1.40 15.61 17.56
CA HIS A 108 -1.67 16.08 18.93
C HIS A 108 -3.16 16.20 19.24
N SER A 109 -3.99 16.52 18.24
CA SER A 109 -5.45 16.57 18.38
C SER A 109 -6.13 15.23 18.06
N ASN A 110 -5.39 14.26 17.54
CA ASN A 110 -5.94 12.95 17.17
C ASN A 110 -6.00 12.00 18.37
N TRP A 111 -7.18 11.92 19.00
CA TRP A 111 -7.42 11.09 20.18
C TRP A 111 -7.21 9.59 19.92
N VAL A 112 -7.47 9.10 18.70
CA VAL A 112 -7.27 7.69 18.33
C VAL A 112 -5.80 7.31 18.49
N LEU A 113 -4.90 8.11 17.91
CA LEU A 113 -3.46 7.83 17.97
C LEU A 113 -2.91 7.99 19.38
N ARG A 114 -3.43 8.93 20.17
CA ARG A 114 -3.02 9.12 21.57
C ARG A 114 -3.46 7.96 22.46
N THR A 115 -4.63 7.37 22.18
CA THR A 115 -5.17 6.25 22.94
C THR A 115 -4.48 4.93 22.61
N LEU A 116 -4.07 4.75 21.35
CA LEU A 116 -3.43 3.51 20.89
C LEU A 116 -1.90 3.50 20.96
N ARG A 117 -1.26 4.61 21.31
CA ARG A 117 0.19 4.68 21.49
C ARG A 117 0.51 4.59 22.99
N PRO A 118 1.64 3.94 23.35
CA PRO A 118 2.13 3.99 24.71
C PRO A 118 2.28 5.45 25.16
N SER A 119 1.57 5.84 26.19
CA SER A 119 1.56 7.18 26.75
C SER A 119 1.46 7.07 28.26
N SER A 120 2.18 7.94 28.97
CA SER A 120 2.09 8.07 30.44
C SER A 120 0.84 8.83 30.90
N ALA A 121 0.12 9.48 29.98
CA ALA A 121 -1.09 10.23 30.30
C ALA A 121 -2.34 9.35 30.18
N PHE A 122 -3.16 9.32 31.23
CA PHE A 122 -4.50 8.75 31.20
C PHE A 122 -5.32 9.38 30.06
N GLN A 123 -5.94 8.55 29.23
CA GLN A 123 -6.82 9.00 28.16
C GLN A 123 -8.27 8.95 28.61
N ASN A 124 -9.13 9.70 27.92
CA ASN A 124 -10.55 9.76 28.24
C ASN A 124 -11.18 8.34 28.09
N PRO A 125 -11.87 7.81 29.11
CA PRO A 125 -12.52 6.49 29.04
C PRO A 125 -13.45 6.31 27.83
N LEU A 126 -14.10 7.38 27.36
CA LEU A 126 -14.93 7.35 26.16
C LEU A 126 -14.14 6.93 24.92
N TYR A 127 -12.89 7.37 24.78
CA TYR A 127 -12.04 7.02 23.64
C TYR A 127 -11.69 5.53 23.63
N HIS A 128 -11.45 4.96 24.81
CA HIS A 128 -11.23 3.52 24.95
C HIS A 128 -12.47 2.74 24.52
N LEU A 129 -13.66 3.14 24.97
CA LEU A 129 -14.92 2.49 24.58
C LEU A 129 -15.15 2.56 23.07
N LEU A 130 -14.94 3.72 22.45
CA LEU A 130 -15.08 3.87 21.00
C LEU A 130 -14.10 2.98 20.21
N ILE A 131 -12.85 2.84 20.67
CA ILE A 131 -11.89 1.93 20.03
C ILE A 131 -12.31 0.46 20.23
N ILE A 132 -12.75 0.09 21.43
CA ILE A 132 -13.19 -1.28 21.75
C ILE A 132 -14.40 -1.68 20.88
N PHE A 133 -15.37 -0.77 20.72
CA PHE A 133 -16.54 -1.02 19.90
C PHE A 133 -16.19 -1.12 18.42
N PHE A 134 -15.28 -0.28 17.92
CA PHE A 134 -14.73 -0.39 16.57
C PHE A 134 -14.02 -1.74 16.34
N LEU A 135 -13.35 -2.25 17.37
CA LEU A 135 -12.71 -3.57 17.33
C LEU A 135 -13.72 -4.72 17.36
N GLY A 136 -15.00 -4.45 17.65
CA GLY A 136 -16.09 -5.42 17.64
C GLY A 136 -16.45 -6.00 19.02
N TYR A 137 -15.95 -5.40 20.11
CA TYR A 137 -16.12 -5.93 21.47
C TYR A 137 -17.00 -5.02 22.33
N ASN A 138 -17.53 -5.55 23.43
CA ASN A 138 -17.88 -4.76 24.61
C ASN A 138 -16.68 -4.71 25.56
N ILE A 139 -16.76 -3.87 26.59
CA ILE A 139 -15.70 -3.76 27.59
C ILE A 139 -15.50 -5.10 28.33
N SER A 140 -16.57 -5.78 28.74
CA SER A 140 -16.50 -7.09 29.40
C SER A 140 -15.72 -8.11 28.57
N ASP A 141 -16.04 -8.19 27.27
CA ASP A 141 -15.45 -9.15 26.35
C ASP A 141 -14.00 -8.78 26.05
N PHE A 142 -13.73 -7.49 25.84
CA PHE A 142 -12.37 -6.97 25.65
C PHE A 142 -11.46 -7.32 26.82
N LEU A 143 -11.99 -7.30 28.05
CA LEU A 143 -11.24 -7.66 29.25
C LEU A 143 -10.88 -9.14 29.34
N GLN A 144 -11.44 -9.99 28.48
CA GLN A 144 -11.09 -11.41 28.36
C GLN A 144 -10.23 -11.71 27.14
N VAL A 145 -9.97 -10.73 26.26
CA VAL A 145 -9.16 -10.92 25.07
C VAL A 145 -7.72 -11.26 25.45
N SER A 146 -7.18 -12.29 24.80
CA SER A 146 -5.77 -12.65 24.93
C SER A 146 -4.86 -11.52 24.41
N ALA A 147 -3.93 -11.12 25.26
CA ALA A 147 -2.88 -10.15 24.92
C ALA A 147 -1.79 -10.73 24.01
N GLU A 148 -1.81 -12.05 23.76
CA GLU A 148 -0.79 -12.74 22.98
C GLU A 148 -1.06 -12.65 21.48
N ILE A 149 -0.05 -12.23 20.72
CA ILE A 149 -0.12 -12.17 19.26
C ILE A 149 0.32 -13.53 18.71
N LYS A 150 -0.64 -14.29 18.17
CA LYS A 150 -0.39 -15.60 17.53
C LYS A 150 -0.76 -15.56 16.05
N PRO A 151 0.12 -15.06 15.17
CA PRO A 151 -0.22 -14.89 13.75
C PRO A 151 -0.56 -16.20 13.05
N PHE A 152 -0.10 -17.34 13.57
CA PHE A 152 -0.29 -18.66 12.98
C PHE A 152 -1.07 -19.61 13.90
N GLY A 153 -1.76 -19.07 14.91
CA GLY A 153 -2.44 -19.86 15.93
C GLY A 153 -1.48 -20.63 16.85
N ASN A 154 -2.02 -21.63 17.55
CA ASN A 154 -1.27 -22.49 18.45
C ASN A 154 -0.61 -23.66 17.71
N SER A 155 0.52 -24.12 18.24
CA SER A 155 1.13 -25.40 17.89
C SER A 155 0.23 -26.58 18.31
N PRO A 156 0.38 -27.76 17.69
CA PRO A 156 1.29 -28.09 16.58
C PRO A 156 0.76 -27.71 15.17
N TRP A 157 1.68 -27.41 14.25
CA TRP A 157 1.40 -27.09 12.83
C TRP A 157 1.60 -28.30 11.91
N PRO A 158 0.93 -28.34 10.74
CA PRO A 158 1.01 -29.49 9.83
C PRO A 158 2.36 -29.60 9.14
N CYS A 159 2.84 -30.82 8.91
CA CYS A 159 3.94 -31.03 7.97
C CYS A 159 3.43 -30.92 6.52
N LEU A 160 4.05 -30.06 5.71
CA LEU A 160 3.66 -29.85 4.32
C LEU A 160 4.60 -30.52 3.31
N ASN A 161 5.42 -31.46 3.78
CA ASN A 161 6.26 -32.30 2.92
C ASN A 161 5.45 -33.47 2.34
N PRO A 162 5.17 -33.51 1.02
CA PRO A 162 4.36 -34.57 0.41
C PRO A 162 5.02 -35.96 0.48
N ALA A 163 6.35 -36.00 0.57
CA ALA A 163 7.12 -37.24 0.67
C ALA A 163 7.14 -37.85 2.08
N CYS A 164 6.59 -37.15 3.08
CA CYS A 164 6.66 -37.59 4.47
C CYS A 164 5.43 -38.39 4.89
N GLN A 165 5.63 -39.43 5.71
CA GLN A 165 4.54 -40.29 6.22
C GLN A 165 3.50 -39.54 7.08
N HIS A 166 3.90 -38.42 7.67
CA HIS A 166 3.01 -37.56 8.46
C HIS A 166 2.61 -36.28 7.71
N PHE A 167 2.60 -36.32 6.37
CA PHE A 167 2.07 -35.23 5.53
C PHE A 167 0.67 -34.82 5.99
N LEU A 168 0.45 -33.50 6.11
CA LEU A 168 -0.75 -32.84 6.63
C LEU A 168 -1.08 -33.11 8.11
N LYS A 169 -0.36 -34.00 8.80
CA LYS A 169 -0.52 -34.21 10.24
C LYS A 169 0.18 -33.11 11.04
N ARG A 170 -0.44 -32.68 12.14
CA ARG A 170 0.06 -31.61 13.03
C ARG A 170 1.18 -32.13 13.93
N VAL A 171 2.43 -31.89 13.55
CA VAL A 171 3.63 -32.40 14.26
C VAL A 171 4.68 -31.34 14.57
N ILE A 172 4.61 -30.17 13.92
CA ILE A 172 5.60 -29.11 14.09
C ILE A 172 5.29 -28.33 15.37
N GLN A 173 6.20 -28.36 16.34
CA GLN A 173 5.98 -27.74 17.65
C GLN A 173 6.48 -26.30 17.76
N LYS A 174 7.46 -25.91 16.93
CA LYS A 174 8.08 -24.59 16.97
C LYS A 174 7.96 -23.90 15.62
N CYS A 175 7.57 -22.64 15.66
CA CYS A 175 7.55 -21.74 14.51
C CYS A 175 8.38 -20.50 14.87
N GLN A 176 9.37 -20.17 14.03
CA GLN A 176 10.08 -18.92 14.16
C GLN A 176 9.28 -17.83 13.46
N VAL A 177 8.91 -16.77 14.19
CA VAL A 177 8.14 -15.65 13.62
C VAL A 177 9.02 -14.42 13.52
N VAL A 178 9.13 -13.87 12.31
CA VAL A 178 9.87 -12.65 12.01
C VAL A 178 8.96 -11.64 11.29
N GLN A 179 9.33 -10.37 11.26
CA GLN A 179 8.62 -9.38 10.44
C GLN A 179 9.20 -9.39 9.02
N ASN A 180 8.35 -9.44 7.99
CA ASN A 180 8.80 -9.26 6.61
C ASN A 180 8.97 -7.77 6.24
N THR A 181 9.46 -7.50 5.03
CA THR A 181 9.69 -6.14 4.49
C THR A 181 8.42 -5.28 4.45
N TYR A 182 7.24 -5.89 4.38
CA TYR A 182 5.93 -5.21 4.34
C TYR A 182 5.30 -5.01 5.73
N GLY A 183 5.99 -5.43 6.79
CA GLY A 183 5.51 -5.32 8.16
C GLY A 183 4.61 -6.46 8.63
N ASN A 184 4.41 -7.52 7.84
CA ASN A 184 3.57 -8.66 8.23
C ASN A 184 4.40 -9.72 8.96
N ALA A 185 3.74 -10.59 9.74
CA ALA A 185 4.40 -11.73 10.36
C ALA A 185 4.74 -12.78 9.28
N LYS A 186 6.01 -13.19 9.20
CA LYS A 186 6.49 -14.34 8.44
C LYS A 186 6.83 -15.45 9.43
N GLY A 187 6.13 -16.57 9.33
CA GLY A 187 6.39 -17.77 10.12
C GLY A 187 7.25 -18.73 9.32
N ILE A 188 8.30 -19.27 9.94
CA ILE A 188 9.17 -20.31 9.40
C ILE A 188 8.93 -21.57 10.23
N PHE A 189 8.51 -22.64 9.55
CA PHE A 189 8.05 -23.88 10.16
C PHE A 189 9.01 -25.00 9.79
N CYS A 190 9.74 -25.51 10.78
CA CYS A 190 10.75 -26.55 10.58
C CYS A 190 10.21 -27.89 11.06
N CYS A 191 9.95 -28.81 10.12
CA CYS A 191 9.52 -30.15 10.48
C CYS A 191 10.72 -31.04 10.82
N ASN A 192 10.51 -32.02 11.71
CA ASN A 192 11.53 -33.01 12.04
C ASN A 192 11.98 -33.83 10.81
N CYS A 193 11.17 -33.93 9.75
CA CYS A 193 11.54 -34.56 8.48
C CYS A 193 12.58 -33.77 7.66
N GLY A 194 12.96 -32.57 8.12
CA GLY A 194 13.89 -31.66 7.47
C GLY A 194 13.24 -30.65 6.53
N PHE A 195 11.95 -30.80 6.23
CA PHE A 195 11.24 -29.86 5.37
C PHE A 195 10.89 -28.59 6.13
N THR A 196 11.34 -27.45 5.60
CA THR A 196 11.12 -26.12 6.15
C THR A 196 10.39 -25.25 5.14
N TYR A 197 9.30 -24.64 5.57
CA TYR A 197 8.49 -23.76 4.72
C TYR A 197 8.10 -22.48 5.45
N SER A 198 7.71 -21.47 4.69
CA SER A 198 7.29 -20.19 5.24
C SER A 198 5.87 -19.77 4.86
N ARG A 199 5.23 -19.03 5.78
CA ARG A 199 3.87 -18.47 5.65
C ARG A 199 3.89 -17.01 6.03
N VAL A 200 3.02 -16.20 5.42
CA VAL A 200 2.80 -14.80 5.82
C VAL A 200 1.43 -14.70 6.44
N GLY A 201 1.40 -14.27 7.70
CA GLY A 201 0.20 -14.15 8.50
C GLY A 201 -0.26 -12.69 8.71
N PRO A 202 -1.27 -12.48 9.56
CA PRO A 202 -1.96 -13.52 10.32
C PRO A 202 -2.81 -14.45 9.44
N ASP A 203 -3.00 -15.68 9.91
CA ASP A 203 -3.96 -16.64 9.38
C ASP A 203 -5.37 -16.07 9.54
N ARG A 204 -6.19 -16.21 8.49
CA ARG A 204 -7.58 -15.73 8.45
C ARG A 204 -8.58 -16.87 8.51
N SER A 205 -8.16 -18.07 8.13
CA SER A 205 -8.96 -19.28 8.23
C SER A 205 -8.12 -20.51 8.57
N GLU A 206 -8.77 -21.61 8.95
CA GLU A 206 -8.06 -22.86 9.28
C GLU A 206 -7.37 -23.47 8.06
N GLU A 207 -7.86 -23.20 6.85
CA GLU A 207 -7.27 -23.65 5.59
C GLU A 207 -5.90 -23.04 5.33
N ASP A 208 -5.66 -21.82 5.84
CA ASP A 208 -4.37 -21.14 5.68
C ASP A 208 -3.23 -21.98 6.27
N ARG A 209 -3.50 -22.80 7.29
CA ARG A 209 -2.51 -23.68 7.96
C ARG A 209 -1.89 -24.69 7.02
N PHE A 210 -2.59 -25.06 5.96
CA PHE A 210 -2.17 -26.06 4.98
C PHE A 210 -1.54 -25.46 3.72
N ARG A 211 -1.34 -24.14 3.69
CA ARG A 211 -0.73 -23.42 2.59
C ARG A 211 0.59 -22.81 3.03
N PHE A 212 1.53 -22.72 2.10
CA PHE A 212 2.81 -22.03 2.29
C PHE A 212 3.17 -21.22 1.04
N ILE A 213 4.04 -20.23 1.21
CA ILE A 213 4.44 -19.30 0.15
C ILE A 213 5.78 -19.74 -0.47
N SER A 214 6.70 -20.21 0.36
CA SER A 214 8.01 -20.69 -0.07
C SER A 214 8.43 -21.92 0.70
N VAL A 215 9.13 -22.81 0.01
CA VAL A 215 10.00 -23.80 0.64
C VAL A 215 11.32 -23.10 0.95
N GLU A 216 11.70 -23.08 2.22
CA GLU A 216 13.01 -22.58 2.65
C GLU A 216 14.06 -23.70 2.56
N GLU A 217 13.64 -24.94 2.87
CA GLU A 217 14.48 -26.14 2.76
C GLU A 217 13.62 -27.38 2.45
N TYR A 218 14.00 -28.17 1.45
CA TYR A 218 13.29 -29.42 1.12
C TYR A 218 13.59 -30.53 2.13
N GLY A 219 14.84 -30.61 2.59
CA GLY A 219 15.27 -31.53 3.62
C GLY A 219 15.33 -32.99 3.20
N ARG A 220 15.93 -33.80 4.08
CA ARG A 220 16.34 -35.18 3.79
C ARG A 220 15.24 -36.08 3.27
N VAL A 221 14.03 -36.03 3.82
CA VAL A 221 12.94 -36.95 3.42
C VAL A 221 12.45 -36.64 2.00
N TRP A 222 12.37 -35.36 1.65
CA TRP A 222 12.01 -34.95 0.30
C TRP A 222 13.13 -35.32 -0.68
N ASP A 223 14.38 -35.02 -0.33
CA ASP A 223 15.56 -35.28 -1.15
C ASP A 223 15.74 -36.77 -1.44
N SER A 224 15.71 -37.64 -0.42
CA SER A 224 15.80 -39.09 -0.61
C SER A 224 14.66 -39.65 -1.47
N SER A 225 13.47 -39.05 -1.39
CA SER A 225 12.34 -39.46 -2.23
C SER A 225 12.55 -39.05 -3.68
N LEU A 226 13.03 -37.83 -3.94
CA LEU A 226 13.41 -37.42 -5.28
C LEU A 226 14.52 -38.32 -5.85
N GLN A 227 15.59 -38.61 -5.10
CA GLN A 227 16.67 -39.48 -5.54
C GLN A 227 16.18 -40.88 -5.91
N LYS A 228 15.29 -41.46 -5.07
CA LYS A 228 14.69 -42.78 -5.32
C LYS A 228 13.85 -42.77 -6.61
N MET A 229 13.02 -41.77 -6.82
CA MET A 229 12.21 -41.64 -8.04
C MET A 229 13.07 -41.33 -9.27
N TRP A 230 14.12 -40.54 -9.11
CA TRP A 230 15.05 -40.18 -10.17
C TRP A 230 15.75 -41.41 -10.75
N ARG A 231 16.18 -42.35 -9.90
CA ARG A 231 16.81 -43.62 -10.32
C ARG A 231 15.85 -44.60 -10.99
N ASN A 232 14.54 -44.47 -10.78
CA ASN A 232 13.55 -45.36 -11.37
C ASN A 232 13.12 -44.87 -12.76
N SER A 233 13.71 -45.42 -13.81
CA SER A 233 13.47 -45.05 -15.21
C SER A 233 12.01 -45.11 -15.68
N GLU A 234 11.13 -45.84 -14.97
CA GLU A 234 9.68 -45.91 -15.28
C GLU A 234 8.92 -44.65 -14.86
N ILE A 235 9.41 -43.89 -13.88
CA ILE A 235 8.73 -42.69 -13.37
C ILE A 235 9.10 -41.49 -14.24
N THR A 236 8.12 -40.77 -14.74
CA THR A 236 8.32 -39.55 -15.54
C THR A 236 8.60 -38.33 -14.66
N LEU A 237 9.19 -37.27 -15.25
CA LEU A 237 9.38 -35.99 -14.55
C LEU A 237 8.06 -35.35 -14.09
N LYS A 238 6.97 -35.62 -14.80
CA LYS A 238 5.63 -35.14 -14.45
C LYS A 238 5.09 -35.88 -13.22
N GLU A 239 5.21 -37.20 -13.18
CA GLU A 239 4.78 -37.98 -12.01
C GLU A 239 5.58 -37.62 -10.75
N MET A 240 6.88 -37.32 -10.87
CA MET A 240 7.67 -36.79 -9.75
C MET A 240 7.16 -35.44 -9.27
N ALA A 241 6.90 -34.52 -10.20
CA ALA A 241 6.38 -33.20 -9.93
C ALA A 241 5.02 -33.26 -9.22
N ASP A 242 4.11 -34.09 -9.73
CA ASP A 242 2.78 -34.30 -9.16
C ASP A 242 2.85 -34.93 -7.75
N PHE A 243 3.70 -35.95 -7.55
CA PHE A 243 3.90 -36.59 -6.24
C PHE A 243 4.50 -35.64 -5.20
N LEU A 244 5.55 -34.89 -5.58
CA LEU A 244 6.25 -33.96 -4.70
C LEU A 244 5.58 -32.58 -4.62
N LYS A 245 4.44 -32.39 -5.29
CA LYS A 245 3.64 -31.15 -5.37
C LYS A 245 4.47 -29.92 -5.75
N VAL A 246 5.35 -30.06 -6.74
CA VAL A 246 6.17 -28.98 -7.31
C VAL A 246 6.09 -29.00 -8.83
N ASP A 247 6.61 -27.99 -9.51
CA ASP A 247 6.71 -28.00 -10.97
C ASP A 247 7.91 -28.81 -11.47
N SER A 248 7.84 -29.30 -12.72
CA SER A 248 8.91 -30.13 -13.31
C SER A 248 10.25 -29.39 -13.49
N GLN A 249 10.27 -28.06 -13.54
CA GLN A 249 11.54 -27.30 -13.56
C GLN A 249 12.18 -27.29 -12.18
N THR A 250 11.38 -27.18 -11.11
CA THR A 250 11.84 -27.34 -9.73
C THR A 250 12.44 -28.72 -9.52
N ILE A 251 11.83 -29.79 -10.05
CA ILE A 251 12.42 -31.14 -10.03
C ILE A 251 13.81 -31.16 -10.67
N LYS A 252 13.97 -30.59 -11.88
CA LYS A 252 15.28 -30.50 -12.55
C LYS A 252 16.30 -29.72 -11.73
N ARG A 253 15.91 -28.55 -11.19
CA ARG A 253 16.77 -27.71 -10.33
C ARG A 253 17.23 -28.46 -9.08
N GLN A 254 16.32 -29.17 -8.42
CA GLN A 254 16.65 -29.95 -7.22
C GLN A 254 17.51 -31.17 -7.55
N ALA A 255 17.29 -31.83 -8.68
CA ALA A 255 18.16 -32.90 -9.15
C ALA A 255 19.59 -32.40 -9.45
N THR A 256 19.74 -31.21 -10.06
CA THR A 256 21.05 -30.57 -10.22
C THR A 256 21.68 -30.22 -8.88
N ARG A 257 20.92 -29.69 -7.91
CA ARG A 257 21.41 -29.40 -6.55
C ARG A 257 21.91 -30.66 -5.84
N LEU A 258 21.26 -31.80 -6.08
CA LEU A 258 21.61 -33.10 -5.51
C LEU A 258 22.67 -33.86 -6.32
N GLU A 259 23.26 -33.23 -7.33
CA GLU A 259 24.30 -33.82 -8.20
C GLU A 259 23.86 -35.14 -8.83
N LEU A 260 22.58 -35.24 -9.22
CA LEU A 260 22.05 -36.42 -9.91
C LEU A 260 22.42 -36.43 -11.40
N ASP A 261 22.47 -37.62 -11.99
CA ASP A 261 22.91 -37.79 -13.38
C ASP A 261 21.99 -37.08 -14.38
N PHE A 262 22.62 -36.39 -15.35
CA PHE A 262 21.96 -35.73 -16.49
C PHE A 262 22.62 -36.15 -17.82
N PRO A 263 21.83 -36.36 -18.89
CA PRO A 263 20.36 -36.41 -18.91
C PRO A 263 19.84 -37.67 -18.22
N ARG A 264 18.68 -37.56 -17.58
CA ARG A 264 18.05 -38.70 -16.91
C ARG A 264 17.66 -39.78 -17.92
N GLN A 265 18.11 -41.01 -17.68
CA GLN A 265 17.75 -42.18 -18.48
C GLN A 265 16.34 -42.67 -18.12
N SER A 266 15.29 -42.04 -18.68
CA SER A 266 13.90 -42.49 -18.54
C SER A 266 13.49 -43.43 -19.68
N LYS A 267 12.65 -44.44 -19.40
CA LYS A 267 12.00 -45.20 -20.48
C LYS A 267 11.21 -44.22 -21.37
N GLY A 268 11.52 -44.21 -22.66
CA GLY A 268 10.89 -43.34 -23.66
C GLY A 268 11.71 -42.10 -24.07
N VAL A 269 12.95 -41.94 -23.59
CA VAL A 269 13.93 -41.04 -24.22
C VAL A 269 15.14 -41.87 -24.60
N GLU A 270 15.12 -42.44 -25.81
CA GLU A 270 16.34 -42.92 -26.46
C GLU A 270 17.29 -41.73 -26.58
N VAL A 271 18.45 -41.84 -25.94
CA VAL A 271 19.61 -41.03 -26.28
C VAL A 271 20.02 -41.46 -27.68
N LEU A 272 19.51 -40.78 -28.71
CA LEU A 272 20.07 -40.86 -30.05
C LEU A 272 21.42 -40.15 -30.01
N GLU A 273 22.48 -40.93 -29.83
CA GLU A 273 23.82 -40.53 -30.20
C GLU A 273 23.82 -40.10 -31.67
N LEU A 274 24.28 -38.87 -31.89
CA LEU A 274 24.46 -38.29 -33.20
C LEU A 274 25.48 -39.12 -33.99
N SER A 275 25.05 -39.83 -35.03
CA SER A 275 25.70 -39.78 -36.36
C SER A 275 25.11 -40.80 -37.37
N THR A 276 25.14 -40.36 -38.63
CA THR A 276 25.02 -41.13 -39.89
C THR A 276 23.70 -41.84 -40.23
N SER A 277 22.88 -41.12 -41.01
CA SER A 277 22.31 -41.51 -42.32
C SER A 277 21.97 -42.99 -42.57
N ILE A 278 20.80 -43.43 -43.07
CA ILE A 278 19.75 -42.80 -43.90
C ILE A 278 18.62 -43.84 -44.15
N LYS A 279 17.35 -43.36 -44.23
CA LYS A 279 16.11 -43.91 -44.88
C LYS A 279 15.50 -45.22 -44.32
N SER A 280 14.18 -45.38 -44.12
CA SER A 280 12.96 -44.56 -44.32
C SER A 280 11.81 -45.29 -43.59
N SER A 281 10.90 -44.65 -42.85
CA SER A 281 9.67 -44.10 -43.44
C SER A 281 8.91 -43.15 -42.49
N LYS A 282 8.76 -41.91 -42.97
CA LYS A 282 7.82 -40.80 -42.64
C LYS A 282 7.78 -40.26 -41.19
N VAL A 283 8.86 -39.57 -40.85
CA VAL A 283 9.05 -38.67 -39.71
C VAL A 283 8.29 -37.35 -39.93
N PHE A 284 7.54 -36.86 -38.93
CA PHE A 284 7.15 -35.45 -38.84
C PHE A 284 8.41 -34.66 -38.50
N SER A 285 9.04 -34.09 -39.53
CA SER A 285 10.19 -33.20 -39.35
C SER A 285 9.74 -32.02 -38.46
N PRO A 286 10.44 -31.68 -37.37
CA PRO A 286 10.36 -30.31 -36.87
C PRO A 286 10.70 -29.41 -38.06
N PRO A 287 9.94 -28.35 -38.34
CA PRO A 287 10.11 -27.60 -39.56
C PRO A 287 11.57 -27.18 -39.66
N SER A 288 12.22 -27.52 -40.77
CA SER A 288 13.61 -27.13 -40.98
C SER A 288 13.75 -25.63 -40.75
N ALA A 289 14.96 -25.16 -40.42
CA ALA A 289 15.18 -23.71 -40.37
C ALA A 289 14.66 -23.04 -41.66
N GLN A 290 14.80 -23.69 -42.82
CA GLN A 290 14.20 -23.27 -44.09
C GLN A 290 12.67 -23.22 -44.12
N GLU A 291 11.96 -24.12 -43.46
CA GLU A 291 10.49 -24.07 -43.37
C GLU A 291 10.02 -22.90 -42.50
N TYR A 292 10.67 -22.67 -41.36
CA TYR A 292 10.39 -21.48 -40.55
C TYR A 292 10.81 -20.19 -41.27
N ARG A 293 11.90 -20.22 -42.05
CA ARG A 293 12.30 -19.12 -42.93
C ARG A 293 11.25 -18.85 -44.01
N SER A 294 10.75 -19.88 -44.69
CA SER A 294 9.70 -19.74 -45.71
C SER A 294 8.37 -19.30 -45.10
N GLU A 295 7.98 -19.86 -43.95
CA GLU A 295 6.78 -19.45 -43.21
C GLU A 295 6.90 -17.98 -42.80
N TRP A 296 8.08 -17.54 -42.34
CA TRP A 296 8.36 -16.14 -42.03
C TRP A 296 8.28 -15.23 -43.27
N LEU A 297 8.81 -15.66 -44.41
CA LEU A 297 8.70 -14.92 -45.68
C LEU A 297 7.25 -14.82 -46.16
N THR A 298 6.49 -15.92 -46.12
CA THR A 298 5.06 -15.94 -46.48
C THR A 298 4.24 -15.06 -45.54
N ILE A 299 4.51 -15.09 -44.22
CA ILE A 299 3.87 -14.19 -43.25
C ILE A 299 4.14 -12.72 -43.62
N ARG A 300 5.34 -12.39 -44.08
CA ARG A 300 5.69 -11.04 -44.52
C ARG A 300 4.99 -10.64 -45.83
N GLU A 301 4.90 -11.54 -46.81
CA GLU A 301 4.21 -11.29 -48.07
C GLU A 301 2.70 -11.11 -47.90
N LEU A 302 2.08 -11.91 -47.03
CA LEU A 302 0.65 -11.84 -46.74
C LEU A 302 0.27 -10.67 -45.83
N ASN A 303 1.24 -10.06 -45.15
CA ASN A 303 1.01 -8.96 -44.20
C ASN A 303 1.97 -7.77 -44.43
N PRO A 304 1.96 -7.16 -45.64
CA PRO A 304 2.91 -6.11 -46.00
C PRO A 304 2.77 -4.83 -45.16
N ASP A 305 1.58 -4.58 -44.61
CA ASP A 305 1.26 -3.38 -43.83
C ASP A 305 1.49 -3.53 -42.31
N LEU A 306 1.67 -4.76 -41.82
CA LEU A 306 1.81 -5.00 -40.38
C LEU A 306 3.21 -4.64 -39.89
N GLY A 307 3.25 -3.80 -38.86
CA GLY A 307 4.50 -3.45 -38.18
C GLY A 307 5.09 -4.61 -37.37
N ARG A 308 6.40 -4.55 -37.11
CA ARG A 308 7.16 -5.58 -36.37
C ARG A 308 6.44 -6.05 -35.09
N THR A 309 5.92 -5.14 -34.27
CA THR A 309 5.22 -5.50 -33.02
C THR A 309 3.93 -6.27 -33.25
N ALA A 310 3.15 -5.94 -34.29
CA ALA A 310 1.92 -6.63 -34.62
C ALA A 310 2.20 -8.04 -35.16
N LEU A 311 3.23 -8.18 -36.01
CA LEU A 311 3.71 -9.48 -36.49
C LEU A 311 4.18 -10.38 -35.34
N LEU A 312 4.82 -9.82 -34.31
CA LEU A 312 5.26 -10.57 -33.12
C LEU A 312 4.10 -11.05 -32.25
N GLN A 313 3.06 -10.24 -32.08
CA GLN A 313 1.89 -10.62 -31.30
C GLN A 313 1.07 -11.70 -31.99
N GLN A 314 0.95 -11.63 -33.32
CA GLN A 314 0.10 -12.53 -34.09
C GLN A 314 0.82 -13.83 -34.50
N PHE A 315 2.13 -13.77 -34.78
CA PHE A 315 2.93 -14.89 -35.27
C PHE A 315 4.14 -15.21 -34.37
N GLY A 316 3.98 -15.00 -33.06
CA GLY A 316 5.04 -15.15 -32.06
C GLY A 316 5.71 -16.52 -32.01
N ARG A 317 5.03 -17.59 -32.48
CA ARG A 317 5.57 -18.95 -32.55
C ARG A 317 6.79 -19.05 -33.50
N VAL A 318 6.62 -18.60 -34.74
CA VAL A 318 7.65 -18.64 -35.80
C VAL A 318 8.82 -17.74 -35.41
N TYR A 319 8.51 -16.55 -34.90
CA TYR A 319 9.51 -15.61 -34.42
C TYR A 319 10.35 -16.17 -33.26
N SER A 320 9.70 -16.76 -32.25
CA SER A 320 10.40 -17.27 -31.06
C SER A 320 11.34 -18.43 -31.40
N TRP A 321 10.95 -19.26 -32.37
CA TRP A 321 11.79 -20.36 -32.84
C TRP A 321 13.01 -19.82 -33.60
N LEU A 322 12.82 -18.95 -34.60
CA LEU A 322 13.91 -18.35 -35.37
C LEU A 322 14.84 -17.49 -34.49
N TYR A 323 14.31 -16.77 -33.51
CA TYR A 323 15.14 -15.98 -32.59
C TYR A 323 16.08 -16.84 -31.74
N LYS A 324 15.63 -18.04 -31.36
CA LYS A 324 16.38 -18.98 -30.52
C LYS A 324 17.37 -19.83 -31.31
N HIS A 325 17.07 -20.13 -32.57
CA HIS A 325 17.81 -21.11 -33.37
C HIS A 325 18.50 -20.53 -34.61
N ASP A 326 18.10 -19.34 -35.09
CA ASP A 326 18.57 -18.75 -36.35
C ASP A 326 18.48 -17.21 -36.34
N LYS A 327 19.08 -16.63 -35.30
CA LYS A 327 18.94 -15.21 -34.95
C LYS A 327 19.51 -14.26 -36.00
N GLU A 328 20.61 -14.65 -36.62
CA GLU A 328 21.32 -13.83 -37.63
C GLU A 328 20.45 -13.68 -38.89
N TRP A 329 19.98 -14.80 -39.44
CA TRP A 329 19.06 -14.78 -40.59
C TRP A 329 17.77 -14.03 -40.28
N LEU A 330 17.19 -14.23 -39.09
CA LEU A 330 15.98 -13.52 -38.67
C LEU A 330 16.20 -12.01 -38.66
N ASN A 331 17.35 -11.53 -38.18
CA ASN A 331 17.66 -10.10 -38.15
C ASN A 331 17.78 -9.49 -39.55
N GLU A 332 18.31 -10.23 -40.53
CA GLU A 332 18.37 -9.82 -41.93
C GLU A 332 17.00 -9.80 -42.61
N HIS A 333 16.09 -10.69 -42.19
CA HIS A 333 14.77 -10.88 -42.79
C HIS A 333 13.62 -10.31 -41.95
N LEU A 334 13.93 -9.51 -40.94
CA LEU A 334 12.93 -8.71 -40.22
C LEU A 334 12.51 -7.54 -41.12
N PRO A 335 11.21 -7.17 -41.16
CA PRO A 335 10.78 -5.94 -41.80
C PRO A 335 11.65 -4.81 -41.27
N THR A 336 12.10 -3.93 -42.17
CA THR A 336 12.81 -2.73 -41.77
C THR A 336 12.00 -2.12 -40.64
N VAL A 337 12.67 -1.84 -39.51
CA VAL A 337 12.07 -0.98 -38.52
C VAL A 337 11.59 0.19 -39.35
N ARG A 338 10.26 0.44 -39.41
CA ARG A 338 9.78 1.76 -39.80
C ARG A 338 10.53 2.63 -38.81
N LYS A 339 11.66 3.18 -39.24
CA LYS A 339 12.23 4.35 -38.64
C LYS A 339 10.98 5.20 -38.66
N ARG A 340 10.39 5.43 -37.48
CA ARG A 340 9.54 6.60 -37.35
C ARG A 340 10.36 7.63 -38.07
N ASP A 341 9.78 8.27 -39.08
CA ASP A 341 10.36 9.48 -39.59
C ASP A 341 10.52 10.35 -38.36
N PHE A 342 11.69 10.23 -37.73
CA PHE A 342 12.38 11.32 -37.14
C PHE A 342 12.70 12.14 -38.40
N SER A 343 11.68 12.84 -38.86
CA SER A 343 11.82 14.25 -39.16
C SER A 343 12.66 14.77 -37.99
N SER A 344 13.98 14.77 -38.20
CA SER A 344 14.86 15.65 -37.47
C SER A 344 14.57 17.01 -38.06
N SER A 345 13.51 17.64 -37.56
CA SER A 345 13.34 19.08 -37.39
C SER A 345 11.87 19.38 -37.13
N SER A 346 11.60 20.28 -36.19
CA SER A 346 10.32 21.00 -36.06
C SER A 346 9.13 20.27 -35.44
N ASN A 347 9.29 19.75 -34.22
CA ASN A 347 8.12 19.70 -33.33
C ASN A 347 8.47 19.80 -31.84
N TRP A 348 9.75 19.74 -31.45
CA TRP A 348 10.13 20.07 -30.08
C TRP A 348 9.85 21.53 -29.76
N ASN A 349 10.09 22.46 -30.69
CA ASN A 349 9.75 23.87 -30.50
C ASN A 349 8.23 24.08 -30.35
N GLU A 350 7.42 23.42 -31.18
CA GLU A 350 5.95 23.47 -31.09
C GLU A 350 5.44 22.83 -29.79
N LYS A 351 6.00 21.68 -29.39
CA LYS A 351 5.67 21.02 -28.13
C LYS A 351 6.13 21.81 -26.92
N ASP A 352 7.29 22.46 -26.99
CA ASP A 352 7.82 23.32 -25.93
C ASP A 352 6.96 24.58 -25.78
N ALA A 353 6.53 25.18 -26.90
CA ALA A 353 5.58 26.29 -26.92
C ALA A 353 4.19 25.90 -26.38
N ALA A 354 3.64 24.76 -26.81
CA ALA A 354 2.34 24.26 -26.33
C ALA A 354 2.38 23.90 -24.84
N LEU A 355 3.51 23.33 -24.39
CA LEU A 355 3.71 22.98 -22.99
C LEU A 355 3.92 24.21 -22.11
N LYS A 356 4.59 25.26 -22.62
CA LYS A 356 4.65 26.58 -21.99
C LYS A 356 3.24 27.11 -21.71
N ILE A 357 2.37 27.14 -22.72
CA ILE A 357 0.97 27.63 -22.56
C ILE A 357 0.25 26.79 -21.50
N SER A 358 0.36 25.46 -21.58
CA SER A 358 -0.28 24.55 -20.62
C SER A 358 0.20 24.78 -19.18
N ILE A 359 1.49 25.09 -18.99
CA ILE A 359 2.08 25.40 -17.68
C ILE A 359 1.55 26.72 -17.14
N GLU A 360 1.49 27.76 -17.97
CA GLU A 360 0.97 29.08 -17.59
C GLU A 360 -0.51 29.00 -17.19
N GLU A 361 -1.31 28.28 -17.97
CA GLU A 361 -2.72 28.03 -17.66
C GLU A 361 -2.91 27.20 -16.38
N ALA A 362 -2.12 26.14 -16.19
CA ALA A 362 -2.16 25.32 -14.99
C ALA A 362 -1.80 26.13 -13.74
N ALA A 363 -0.76 26.97 -13.83
CA ALA A 363 -0.37 27.87 -12.75
C ALA A 363 -1.49 28.87 -12.44
N LYS A 364 -2.16 29.42 -13.46
CA LYS A 364 -3.31 30.30 -13.29
C LYS A 364 -4.48 29.58 -12.60
N ARG A 365 -4.88 28.39 -13.07
CA ARG A 365 -5.94 27.57 -12.43
C ARG A 365 -5.65 27.28 -10.95
N LEU A 366 -4.39 26.99 -10.62
CA LEU A 366 -3.99 26.77 -9.22
C LEU A 366 -4.09 28.05 -8.37
N LYS A 367 -3.76 29.22 -8.94
CA LYS A 367 -3.93 30.52 -8.25
C LYS A 367 -5.39 30.88 -8.04
N ASP A 368 -6.24 30.60 -9.05
CA ASP A 368 -7.66 30.95 -9.09
C ASP A 368 -8.56 29.89 -8.42
N SER A 369 -7.97 28.88 -7.78
CA SER A 369 -8.71 27.80 -7.10
C SER A 369 -9.65 28.34 -6.01
N ILE A 370 -10.90 27.85 -6.01
CA ILE A 370 -11.93 28.27 -5.06
C ILE A 370 -11.57 27.78 -3.65
N GLY A 371 -11.66 28.68 -2.67
CA GLY A 371 -11.43 28.37 -1.27
C GLY A 371 -10.01 28.73 -0.82
N ARG A 372 -9.41 27.90 0.03
CA ARG A 372 -8.12 28.21 0.67
C ARG A 372 -6.97 28.11 -0.34
N PRO A 373 -6.10 29.13 -0.46
CA PRO A 373 -4.99 29.15 -1.41
C PRO A 373 -4.08 27.91 -1.32
N ILE A 374 -3.88 27.25 -2.47
CA ILE A 374 -2.92 26.17 -2.66
C ILE A 374 -1.63 26.75 -3.23
N ARG A 375 -0.47 26.35 -2.69
CA ARG A 375 0.82 26.86 -3.17
C ARG A 375 1.11 26.36 -4.58
N VAL A 376 1.44 27.28 -5.49
CA VAL A 376 1.82 26.93 -6.87
C VAL A 376 3.26 26.44 -6.89
N THR A 377 3.45 25.12 -6.76
CA THR A 377 4.76 24.49 -6.85
C THR A 377 4.95 23.84 -8.20
N ALA A 378 6.21 23.61 -8.60
CA ALA A 378 6.50 22.90 -9.85
C ALA A 378 5.86 21.50 -9.88
N ARG A 379 5.73 20.86 -8.71
CA ARG A 379 5.05 19.58 -8.57
C ARG A 379 3.55 19.71 -8.78
N ALA A 380 2.91 20.73 -8.20
CA ALA A 380 1.48 21.00 -8.42
C ALA A 380 1.19 21.28 -9.89
N ILE A 381 1.99 22.13 -10.54
CA ILE A 381 1.90 22.40 -11.98
C ILE A 381 2.09 21.11 -12.80
N SER A 382 3.09 20.28 -12.47
CA SER A 382 3.34 19.02 -13.21
C SER A 382 2.19 18.02 -13.10
N ILE A 383 1.47 18.00 -11.97
CA ILE A 383 0.29 17.16 -11.78
C ILE A 383 -0.88 17.71 -12.59
N GLU A 384 -1.13 19.02 -12.49
CA GLU A 384 -2.22 19.73 -13.18
C GLU A 384 -2.10 19.63 -14.71
N VAL A 385 -0.88 19.67 -15.25
CA VAL A 385 -0.59 19.49 -16.69
C VAL A 385 -0.64 18.02 -17.12
N GLY A 386 -0.71 17.07 -16.18
CA GLY A 386 -0.71 15.63 -16.49
C GLY A 386 0.67 15.07 -16.89
N ASN A 387 1.76 15.82 -16.70
CA ASN A 387 3.12 15.41 -17.04
C ASN A 387 4.05 15.41 -15.82
N THR A 388 4.04 14.30 -15.08
CA THR A 388 4.84 14.16 -13.86
C THR A 388 6.36 14.06 -14.08
N ARG A 389 6.81 13.89 -15.34
CA ARG A 389 8.21 13.78 -15.74
C ARG A 389 8.76 15.07 -16.38
N LEU A 390 8.02 16.17 -16.33
CA LEU A 390 8.42 17.49 -16.82
C LEU A 390 9.87 17.87 -16.45
N ARG A 391 10.26 17.60 -15.19
CA ARG A 391 11.61 17.87 -14.68
C ARG A 391 12.72 17.00 -15.27
N GLN A 392 12.40 15.80 -15.75
CA GLN A 392 13.37 14.85 -16.29
C GLN A 392 13.79 15.20 -17.73
N ASN A 393 12.99 16.02 -18.42
CA ASN A 393 13.19 16.39 -19.82
C ASN A 393 13.58 17.88 -20.00
N ILE A 394 14.02 18.56 -18.93
CA ILE A 394 14.30 20.02 -18.93
C ILE A 394 15.28 20.43 -20.04
N GLN A 395 16.29 19.61 -20.34
CA GLN A 395 17.28 19.95 -21.38
C GLN A 395 16.71 20.03 -22.80
N ARG A 396 15.50 19.50 -23.03
CA ARG A 396 14.85 19.50 -24.36
C ARG A 396 13.66 20.47 -24.44
N LEU A 397 13.38 21.21 -23.37
CA LEU A 397 12.17 22.03 -23.21
C LEU A 397 12.49 23.38 -22.53
N PRO A 398 13.30 24.25 -23.15
CA PRO A 398 13.74 25.51 -22.55
C PRO A 398 12.58 26.48 -22.24
N LEU A 399 11.59 26.63 -23.13
CA LEU A 399 10.45 27.55 -22.93
C LEU A 399 9.53 27.05 -21.82
N ALA A 400 9.23 25.75 -21.79
CA ALA A 400 8.42 25.16 -20.74
C ALA A 400 9.14 25.20 -19.38
N ASN A 401 10.47 25.03 -19.36
CA ASN A 401 11.25 25.18 -18.13
C ASN A 401 11.26 26.62 -17.62
N GLN A 402 11.43 27.60 -18.53
CA GLN A 402 11.35 29.02 -18.18
C GLN A 402 9.96 29.36 -17.60
N ALA A 403 8.89 28.92 -18.25
CA ALA A 403 7.52 29.09 -17.79
C ALA A 403 7.25 28.40 -16.44
N LEU A 404 7.83 27.21 -16.23
CA LEU A 404 7.72 26.50 -14.97
C LEU A 404 8.41 27.28 -13.84
N VAL A 405 9.64 27.76 -14.06
CA VAL A 405 10.40 28.53 -13.07
C VAL A 405 9.71 29.85 -12.75
N SER A 406 9.21 30.58 -13.76
CA SER A 406 8.49 31.85 -13.55
C SER A 406 7.13 31.68 -12.87
N SER A 407 6.47 30.52 -13.07
CA SER A 407 5.16 30.23 -12.50
C SER A 407 5.21 29.70 -11.07
N VAL A 408 6.37 29.22 -10.61
CA VAL A 408 6.54 28.70 -9.25
C VAL A 408 6.47 29.84 -8.25
N GLU A 409 5.53 29.72 -7.32
CA GLU A 409 5.33 30.67 -6.25
C GLU A 409 6.39 30.48 -5.16
N SER A 410 7.06 31.59 -4.83
CA SER A 410 7.98 31.61 -3.70
C SER A 410 7.24 31.29 -2.41
N ARG A 411 7.99 30.93 -1.37
CA ARG A 411 7.37 30.65 -0.08
C ARG A 411 6.73 31.93 0.50
N GLU A 412 7.33 33.08 0.26
CA GLU A 412 6.85 34.37 0.76
C GLU A 412 5.60 34.83 0.04
N ASP A 413 5.61 34.82 -1.31
CA ASP A 413 4.46 35.23 -2.13
C ASP A 413 3.22 34.38 -1.81
N PHE A 414 3.42 33.09 -1.56
CA PHE A 414 2.36 32.19 -1.12
C PHE A 414 1.74 32.63 0.21
N PHE A 415 2.54 33.04 1.18
CA PHE A 415 2.02 33.53 2.46
C PHE A 415 1.33 34.88 2.31
N ILE A 416 1.89 35.79 1.51
CA ILE A 416 1.27 37.09 1.19
C ILE A 416 -0.11 36.87 0.53
N ARG A 417 -0.22 35.95 -0.43
CA ARG A 417 -1.51 35.62 -1.05
C ARG A 417 -2.52 35.05 -0.05
N ARG A 418 -2.06 34.28 0.94
CA ARG A 418 -2.92 33.80 2.04
C ARG A 418 -3.38 34.91 2.97
N VAL A 419 -2.57 35.95 3.19
CA VAL A 419 -2.97 37.15 3.93
C VAL A 419 -4.11 37.85 3.21
N TYR A 420 -3.98 38.11 1.91
CA TYR A 420 -5.04 38.76 1.13
C TYR A 420 -6.31 37.91 1.07
N TRP A 421 -6.20 36.60 0.82
CA TRP A 421 -7.33 35.69 0.91
C TRP A 421 -8.04 35.74 2.26
N ALA A 422 -7.30 35.71 3.37
CA ALA A 422 -7.89 35.79 4.70
C ALA A 422 -8.61 37.13 4.91
N SER A 423 -8.06 38.21 4.36
CA SER A 423 -8.65 39.55 4.42
C SER A 423 -9.94 39.62 3.62
N ASP A 424 -9.99 39.04 2.43
CA ASP A 424 -11.21 39.00 1.62
C ASP A 424 -12.31 38.16 2.28
N CYS A 425 -11.96 37.07 2.98
CA CYS A 425 -12.92 36.36 3.81
C CYS A 425 -13.51 37.26 4.90
N PHE A 426 -12.69 38.03 5.61
CA PHE A 426 -13.19 38.94 6.66
C PHE A 426 -14.07 40.07 6.08
N ARG A 427 -13.75 40.57 4.87
CA ARG A 427 -14.62 41.51 4.15
C ARG A 427 -15.99 40.92 3.84
N GLN A 428 -16.02 39.70 3.30
CA GLN A 428 -17.28 39.01 2.99
C GLN A 428 -18.10 38.71 4.24
N GLU A 429 -17.44 38.48 5.38
CA GLU A 429 -18.06 38.27 6.68
C GLU A 429 -18.48 39.58 7.38
N GLY A 430 -18.10 40.75 6.86
CA GLY A 430 -18.39 42.05 7.49
C GLY A 430 -17.65 42.29 8.81
N ILE A 431 -16.49 41.63 9.01
CA ILE A 431 -15.72 41.68 10.26
C ILE A 431 -14.47 42.53 10.05
N HIS A 432 -14.17 43.43 11.00
CA HIS A 432 -12.88 44.13 11.07
C HIS A 432 -11.87 43.28 11.87
N PRO A 433 -10.89 42.65 11.22
CA PRO A 433 -9.99 41.72 11.90
C PRO A 433 -8.84 42.45 12.59
N THR A 434 -8.33 41.85 13.66
CA THR A 434 -7.03 42.19 14.26
C THR A 434 -5.87 41.54 13.48
N TYR A 435 -4.66 42.05 13.68
CA TYR A 435 -3.43 41.46 13.12
C TYR A 435 -3.37 39.94 13.37
N ARG A 436 -3.65 39.52 14.61
CA ARG A 436 -3.59 38.10 15.00
C ARG A 436 -4.66 37.27 14.29
N GLN A 437 -5.86 37.80 14.10
CA GLN A 437 -6.94 37.10 13.39
C GLN A 437 -6.61 36.89 11.91
N ILE A 438 -6.03 37.89 11.23
CA ILE A 438 -5.51 37.73 9.86
C ILE A 438 -4.43 36.66 9.83
N ALA A 439 -3.41 36.76 10.70
CA ALA A 439 -2.30 35.80 10.73
C ALA A 439 -2.78 34.36 10.99
N CYS A 440 -3.71 34.16 11.93
CA CYS A 440 -4.28 32.86 12.24
C CYS A 440 -5.10 32.29 11.07
N ARG A 441 -5.99 33.09 10.46
CA ARG A 441 -6.81 32.64 9.32
C ARG A 441 -5.95 32.37 8.09
N ALA A 442 -4.99 33.23 7.81
CA ALA A 442 -3.94 33.02 6.82
C ALA A 442 -2.95 31.90 7.21
N GLY A 443 -3.14 31.23 8.36
CA GLY A 443 -2.31 30.15 8.91
C GLY A 443 -0.81 30.41 8.78
N ILE A 444 -0.40 31.59 9.24
CA ILE A 444 0.97 32.04 9.36
C ILE A 444 1.51 31.54 10.70
N ARG A 445 2.68 30.90 10.69
CA ARG A 445 3.36 30.42 11.89
C ARG A 445 4.37 31.47 12.38
N PRO A 446 4.79 31.45 13.66
CA PRO A 446 5.69 32.46 14.22
C PRO A 446 6.98 32.68 13.42
N HIS A 447 7.60 31.62 12.92
CA HIS A 447 8.83 31.69 12.11
C HIS A 447 8.62 32.26 10.69
N THR A 448 7.38 32.42 10.24
CA THR A 448 7.02 33.00 8.94
C THR A 448 6.53 34.43 9.13
N GLU A 449 5.94 34.71 10.29
CA GLU A 449 5.58 36.05 10.76
C GLU A 449 6.80 36.95 10.95
N THR A 450 8.01 36.39 11.10
CA THR A 450 9.27 37.15 11.15
C THR A 450 9.73 37.69 9.79
N LEU A 451 9.07 37.32 8.68
CA LEU A 451 9.41 37.83 7.35
C LEU A 451 8.80 39.22 7.16
N GLU A 452 9.64 40.22 6.88
CA GLU A 452 9.22 41.62 6.73
C GLU A 452 8.14 41.78 5.64
N SER A 453 8.28 41.07 4.52
CA SER A 453 7.33 41.06 3.40
C SER A 453 5.92 40.59 3.83
N VAL A 454 5.85 39.59 4.71
CA VAL A 454 4.59 39.05 5.26
C VAL A 454 4.00 40.00 6.30
N GLN A 455 4.82 40.58 7.18
CA GLN A 455 4.36 41.58 8.15
C GLN A 455 3.76 42.79 7.45
N LYS A 456 4.45 43.30 6.44
CA LYS A 456 4.01 44.45 5.63
C LYS A 456 2.69 44.14 4.93
N ALA A 457 2.52 42.94 4.38
CA ALA A 457 1.26 42.50 3.78
C ALA A 457 0.10 42.47 4.78
N ILE A 458 0.33 42.01 6.02
CA ILE A 458 -0.71 42.02 7.07
C ILE A 458 -1.06 43.46 7.45
N THR A 459 -0.08 44.34 7.60
CA THR A 459 -0.31 45.76 7.91
C THR A 459 -1.12 46.45 6.81
N VAL A 460 -0.75 46.26 5.53
CA VAL A 460 -1.49 46.79 4.38
C VAL A 460 -2.92 46.24 4.35
N ALA A 461 -3.09 44.95 4.61
CA ALA A 461 -4.42 44.35 4.68
C ALA A 461 -5.28 45.00 5.77
N LEU A 462 -4.74 45.24 6.97
CA LEU A 462 -5.47 45.92 8.06
C LEU A 462 -5.85 47.36 7.72
N GLN A 463 -4.96 48.11 7.07
CA GLN A 463 -5.24 49.49 6.64
C GLN A 463 -6.39 49.55 5.63
N SER A 464 -6.63 48.49 4.86
CA SER A 464 -7.78 48.43 3.94
C SER A 464 -9.14 48.30 4.63
N PHE A 465 -9.17 48.09 5.96
CA PHE A 465 -10.39 48.05 6.78
C PHE A 465 -10.62 49.34 7.57
N THR A 466 -9.67 50.28 7.59
CA THR A 466 -9.87 51.58 8.23
C THR A 466 -10.46 52.57 7.23
N PRO A 467 -11.57 53.26 7.55
CA PRO A 467 -12.11 54.28 6.67
C PRO A 467 -11.05 55.37 6.44
N GLN A 468 -10.75 55.68 5.18
CA GLN A 468 -9.95 56.85 4.84
C GLN A 468 -10.77 58.08 5.22
N ASN A 469 -10.34 58.82 6.23
CA ASN A 469 -10.85 60.16 6.51
C ASN A 469 -10.56 61.02 5.26
N ILE A 470 -11.59 61.28 4.46
CA ILE A 470 -11.67 62.45 3.58
C ILE A 470 -12.36 63.54 4.38
#